data_AF-A0A961I525-F1
#
_entry.id   AF-A0A961I525-F1
#
_cell.length_a   1.000
_cell.length_b   1.000
_cell.length_c   1.000
_cell.angle_alpha   90.00
_cell.angle_beta   90.00
_cell.angle_gamma   90.00
#
_symmetry.space_group_name_H-M   'P 1'
#
loop_
_entity.id
_entity.type
_entity.pdbx_description
1 polymer ?
#
loop_
_entity_poly.entity_id
_entity_poly.type
_entity_poly.pdbx_seq_one_letter_code
_entity_poly.pdbx_strand_id
1 'polypeptide(L)'
;MKQLIWDLPTRIFHWALAVCVLAAYGIAQLVSHHSPWFYAHIFFGIMAGWLVFWRVIWGFTGSRYARWGALYFRPGETIAYFRSIIQGNGRYYAGHNPGSALAIIGMLVLIVGTVASGLLIGITGNEAFEELHEILPNLLLIVIGLHIVGVLLATYMHKEAYTLSMFNGRKSGGEVERISSS
;
A
#
# COMPACT_ATOMS: atom_id res chain seq x y z
N MET A 1 21.10 9.04 14.35
CA MET A 1 21.66 8.56 13.06
C MET A 1 20.52 8.09 12.16
N LYS A 2 20.58 8.28 10.82
CA LYS A 2 19.54 7.79 9.90
C LYS A 2 19.77 6.32 9.56
N GLN A 3 18.76 5.47 9.68
CA GLN A 3 18.83 4.03 9.38
C GLN A 3 18.06 3.70 8.09
N LEU A 4 18.59 2.79 7.28
CA LEU A 4 17.89 2.27 6.10
C LEU A 4 16.80 1.29 6.57
N ILE A 5 15.54 1.64 6.31
CA ILE A 5 14.37 0.84 6.67
C ILE A 5 13.77 0.19 5.42
N TRP A 6 13.67 0.95 4.32
CA TRP A 6 13.08 0.47 3.08
C TRP A 6 14.16 0.17 2.06
N ASP A 7 14.24 -1.09 1.64
CA ASP A 7 15.12 -1.49 0.55
C ASP A 7 14.70 -0.85 -0.78
N LEU A 8 15.62 -0.84 -1.76
CA LEU A 8 15.36 -0.26 -3.07
C LEU A 8 14.24 -0.99 -3.83
N PRO A 9 14.19 -2.34 -3.90
CA PRO A 9 13.10 -3.04 -4.57
C PRO A 9 11.70 -2.69 -4.06
N THR A 10 11.53 -2.55 -2.74
CA THR A 10 10.25 -2.18 -2.11
C THR A 10 9.81 -0.78 -2.53
N ARG A 11 10.75 0.17 -2.62
CA ARG A 11 10.45 1.54 -3.06
C ARG A 11 10.09 1.61 -4.53
N ILE A 12 10.83 0.91 -5.39
CA ILE A 12 10.52 0.83 -6.83
C ILE A 12 9.14 0.21 -7.02
N PHE A 13 8.87 -0.92 -6.37
CA PHE A 13 7.56 -1.56 -6.40
C PHE A 13 6.44 -0.59 -5.97
N HIS A 14 6.61 0.11 -4.86
CA HIS A 14 5.59 1.02 -4.34
C HIS A 14 5.23 2.12 -5.34
N TRP A 15 6.23 2.83 -5.87
CA TRP A 15 5.98 3.94 -6.80
C TRP A 15 5.49 3.44 -8.16
N ALA A 16 6.01 2.32 -8.66
CA ALA A 16 5.52 1.71 -9.89
C ALA A 16 4.06 1.28 -9.75
N LEU A 17 3.69 0.66 -8.63
CA LEU A 17 2.31 0.24 -8.38
C LEU A 17 1.38 1.44 -8.26
N ALA A 18 1.79 2.50 -7.54
CA ALA A 18 1.01 3.72 -7.42
C ALA A 18 0.73 4.35 -8.79
N VAL A 19 1.74 4.44 -9.66
CA VAL A 19 1.58 4.93 -11.03
C VAL A 19 0.63 4.03 -11.83
N CYS A 20 0.80 2.71 -11.78
CA CYS A 20 -0.07 1.78 -12.51
C CYS A 20 -1.53 1.90 -12.08
N VAL A 21 -1.80 1.94 -10.77
CA VAL A 21 -3.17 2.05 -10.24
C VAL A 21 -3.80 3.39 -10.63
N LEU A 22 -3.10 4.52 -10.43
CA LEU A 22 -3.63 5.83 -10.75
C LEU A 22 -3.84 6.03 -12.25
N ALA A 23 -2.91 5.53 -13.09
CA ALA A 23 -3.06 5.59 -14.54
C ALA A 23 -4.22 4.71 -15.02
N ALA A 24 -4.29 3.45 -14.58
CA ALA A 24 -5.37 2.54 -14.96
C ALA A 24 -6.74 3.10 -14.56
N TYR A 25 -6.89 3.58 -13.33
CA TYR A 25 -8.14 4.19 -12.87
C TYR A 25 -8.47 5.48 -13.63
N GLY A 26 -7.50 6.38 -13.79
CA GLY A 26 -7.71 7.64 -14.52
C GLY A 26 -8.13 7.41 -15.97
N ILE A 27 -7.52 6.43 -16.66
CA ILE A 27 -7.91 6.07 -18.03
C ILE A 27 -9.32 5.50 -18.05
N ALA A 28 -9.68 4.62 -17.11
CA ALA A 28 -11.04 4.07 -17.03
C ALA A 28 -12.12 5.16 -16.88
N GLN A 29 -11.82 6.23 -16.11
CA GLN A 29 -12.78 7.32 -15.88
C GLN A 29 -12.82 8.35 -17.01
N LEU A 30 -11.70 8.58 -17.70
CA LEU A 30 -11.54 9.72 -18.61
C LEU A 30 -11.56 9.33 -20.09
N VAL A 31 -11.40 8.04 -20.41
CA VAL A 31 -11.26 7.54 -21.78
C VAL A 31 -12.36 6.54 -22.09
N SER A 32 -13.07 6.73 -23.19
CA SER A 32 -14.06 5.76 -23.68
C SER A 32 -13.42 4.41 -23.98
N HIS A 33 -14.13 3.32 -23.65
CA HIS A 33 -13.72 1.94 -23.95
C HIS A 33 -13.59 1.64 -25.46
N HIS A 34 -14.19 2.45 -26.33
CA HIS A 34 -14.00 2.34 -27.79
C HIS A 34 -12.74 3.05 -28.31
N SER A 35 -12.06 3.83 -27.47
CA SER A 35 -10.84 4.53 -27.84
C SER A 35 -9.64 3.58 -27.89
N PRO A 36 -8.74 3.69 -28.88
CA PRO A 36 -7.48 2.95 -28.88
C PRO A 36 -6.62 3.23 -27.63
N TRP A 37 -6.79 4.40 -27.01
CA TRP A 37 -6.08 4.74 -25.77
C TRP A 37 -6.52 3.89 -24.58
N PHE A 38 -7.67 3.21 -24.66
CA PHE A 38 -8.14 2.32 -23.60
C PHE A 38 -7.23 1.09 -23.41
N TYR A 39 -6.45 0.70 -24.42
CA TYR A 39 -5.42 -0.35 -24.24
C TYR A 39 -4.40 -0.01 -23.15
N ALA A 40 -4.17 1.27 -22.87
CA ALA A 40 -3.31 1.69 -21.77
C ALA A 40 -3.90 1.33 -20.39
N HIS A 41 -5.23 1.37 -20.21
CA HIS A 41 -5.88 0.90 -18.99
C HIS A 41 -5.56 -0.58 -18.73
N ILE A 42 -5.74 -1.42 -19.76
CA ILE A 42 -5.46 -2.85 -19.70
C ILE A 42 -3.97 -3.10 -19.40
N PHE A 43 -3.08 -2.40 -20.10
CA PHE A 43 -1.64 -2.50 -19.89
C PHE A 43 -1.24 -2.20 -18.43
N PHE A 44 -1.70 -1.07 -17.87
CA PHE A 44 -1.38 -0.71 -16.49
C PHE A 44 -2.03 -1.66 -15.47
N GLY A 45 -3.22 -2.19 -15.76
CA GLY A 45 -3.87 -3.22 -14.95
C GLY A 45 -3.05 -4.52 -14.88
N ILE A 46 -2.61 -5.03 -16.04
CA ILE A 46 -1.76 -6.22 -16.12
C ILE A 46 -0.41 -5.98 -15.43
N MET A 47 0.19 -4.80 -15.63
CA MET A 47 1.44 -4.43 -14.96
C MET A 47 1.29 -4.38 -13.43
N ALA A 48 0.18 -3.83 -12.92
CA ALA A 48 -0.13 -3.85 -11.49
C ALA A 48 -0.23 -5.30 -10.96
N GLY A 49 -0.88 -6.19 -11.71
CA GLY A 49 -0.93 -7.62 -11.39
C GLY A 49 0.47 -8.25 -11.28
N TRP A 50 1.35 -8.01 -12.25
CA TRP A 50 2.73 -8.47 -12.22
C TRP A 50 3.54 -7.92 -11.05
N LEU A 51 3.39 -6.62 -10.75
CA LEU A 51 4.04 -6.00 -9.60
C LEU A 51 3.58 -6.64 -8.28
N VAL A 52 2.28 -6.90 -8.14
CA VAL A 52 1.72 -7.58 -6.96
C VAL A 52 2.24 -9.01 -6.85
N PHE A 53 2.30 -9.75 -7.95
CA PHE A 53 2.91 -11.08 -7.97
C PHE A 53 4.38 -11.04 -7.51
N TRP A 54 5.17 -10.11 -8.04
CA TRP A 54 6.54 -9.87 -7.58
C TRP A 54 6.60 -9.54 -6.09
N ARG A 55 5.71 -8.67 -5.61
CA ARG A 55 5.63 -8.30 -4.20
C ARG A 55 5.35 -9.49 -3.30
N VAL A 56 4.55 -10.45 -3.77
CA VAL A 56 4.27 -11.69 -3.03
C VAL A 56 5.54 -12.50 -2.84
N ILE A 57 6.32 -12.70 -3.90
CA ILE A 57 7.63 -13.36 -3.86
C ILE A 57 8.59 -12.60 -2.93
N TRP A 58 8.65 -11.27 -3.06
CA TRP A 58 9.49 -10.40 -2.24
C TRP A 58 9.09 -10.44 -0.75
N GLY A 59 7.84 -10.77 -0.44
CA GLY A 59 7.36 -10.97 0.94
C GLY A 59 7.95 -12.19 1.64
N PHE A 60 8.55 -13.13 0.90
CA PHE A 60 9.25 -14.28 1.47
C PHE A 60 10.77 -14.08 1.48
N THR A 61 11.32 -13.51 0.41
CA THR A 61 12.77 -13.45 0.17
C THR A 61 13.41 -12.09 0.48
N GLY A 62 12.60 -11.03 0.62
CA GLY A 62 13.07 -9.66 0.77
C GLY A 62 13.70 -9.33 2.13
N SER A 63 13.99 -8.04 2.32
CA SER A 63 14.58 -7.52 3.56
C SER A 63 13.63 -7.61 4.75
N ARG A 64 14.15 -7.36 5.96
CA ARG A 64 13.44 -7.52 7.24
C ARG A 64 12.02 -6.94 7.23
N TYR A 65 11.85 -5.71 6.73
CA TYR A 65 10.56 -5.01 6.74
C TYR A 65 9.69 -5.31 5.52
N ALA A 66 10.24 -5.92 4.47
CA ALA A 66 9.46 -6.37 3.31
C ALA A 66 8.73 -7.70 3.55
N ARG A 67 9.17 -8.49 4.53
CA ARG A 67 8.63 -9.84 4.76
C ARG A 67 7.22 -9.85 5.32
N TRP A 68 6.46 -10.90 5.02
CA TRP A 68 5.10 -11.09 5.54
C TRP A 68 5.03 -11.08 7.07
N GLY A 69 6.05 -11.63 7.74
CA GLY A 69 6.13 -11.60 9.21
C GLY A 69 6.21 -10.18 9.80
N ALA A 70 6.69 -9.19 9.03
CA ALA A 70 6.71 -7.78 9.46
C ALA A 70 5.34 -7.10 9.35
N LEU A 71 4.37 -7.74 8.69
CA LEU A 71 2.99 -7.28 8.56
C LEU A 71 2.03 -8.01 9.51
N TYR A 72 2.53 -9.02 10.24
CA TYR A 72 1.73 -9.75 11.20
C TYR A 72 1.65 -9.01 12.54
N PHE A 73 0.44 -8.62 12.91
CA PHE A 73 0.12 -8.04 14.22
C PHE A 73 -1.07 -8.77 14.83
N ARG A 74 -1.02 -9.01 16.14
CA ARG A 74 -2.13 -9.69 16.83
C ARG A 74 -3.34 -8.76 16.89
N PRO A 75 -4.60 -9.26 16.85
CA PRO A 75 -5.79 -8.42 16.91
C PRO A 75 -5.79 -7.44 18.09
N GLY A 76 -5.34 -7.88 19.27
CA GLY A 76 -5.20 -7.01 20.46
C GLY A 76 -4.18 -5.88 20.29
N GLU A 77 -3.07 -6.11 19.58
CA GLU A 77 -2.06 -5.07 19.29
C GLU A 77 -2.61 -4.03 18.32
N THR A 78 -3.35 -4.48 17.31
CA THR A 78 -4.02 -3.60 16.34
C THR A 78 -5.05 -2.71 17.02
N ILE A 79 -5.89 -3.26 17.88
CA ILE A 79 -6.88 -2.48 18.66
C ILE A 79 -6.17 -1.48 19.59
N ALA A 80 -5.14 -1.93 20.31
CA ALA A 80 -4.35 -1.06 21.18
C ALA A 80 -3.67 0.08 20.41
N TYR A 81 -3.18 -0.19 19.19
CA TYR A 81 -2.59 0.82 18.32
C TYR A 81 -3.59 1.91 17.94
N PHE A 82 -4.78 1.55 17.46
CA PHE A 82 -5.80 2.55 17.12
C PHE A 82 -6.27 3.35 18.33
N ARG A 83 -6.42 2.71 19.50
CA ARG A 83 -6.70 3.44 20.75
C ARG A 83 -5.60 4.43 21.10
N SER A 84 -4.33 4.04 20.92
CA SER A 84 -3.19 4.92 21.19
C SER A 84 -3.15 6.16 20.28
N ILE A 85 -3.56 6.01 19.01
CA ILE A 85 -3.69 7.15 18.10
C ILE A 85 -4.77 8.12 18.59
N ILE A 86 -5.95 7.62 18.96
CA ILE A 86 -7.07 8.44 19.45
C ILE A 86 -6.68 9.20 20.72
N GLN A 87 -5.86 8.58 21.58
CA GLN A 87 -5.35 9.18 22.81
C GLN A 87 -4.17 10.14 22.60
N GLY A 88 -3.70 10.34 21.36
CA GLY A 88 -2.53 11.16 21.05
C GLY A 88 -1.17 10.53 21.41
N ASN A 89 -1.16 9.33 21.98
CA ASN A 89 0.02 8.59 22.43
C ASN A 89 0.47 7.54 21.40
N GLY A 90 0.42 7.88 20.11
CA GLY A 90 0.74 6.96 19.02
C GLY A 90 2.12 6.33 19.22
N ARG A 91 2.18 5.00 19.30
CA ARG A 91 3.45 4.28 19.44
C ARG A 91 4.28 4.42 18.18
N TYR A 92 5.59 4.64 18.34
CA TYR A 92 6.53 4.69 17.23
C TYR A 92 6.85 3.28 16.71
N TYR A 93 6.84 3.12 15.39
CA TYR A 93 7.27 1.90 14.70
C TYR A 93 8.31 2.25 13.63
N ALA A 94 9.49 1.61 13.71
CA ALA A 94 10.55 1.82 12.75
C ALA A 94 10.13 1.40 11.33
N GLY A 95 9.51 0.22 11.19
CA GLY A 95 8.98 -0.30 9.92
C GLY A 95 7.50 -0.02 9.74
N HIS A 96 6.71 -1.10 9.66
CA HIS A 96 5.25 -1.05 9.62
C HIS A 96 4.66 -0.94 11.03
N ASN A 97 3.57 -0.20 11.13
CA ASN A 97 2.66 -0.23 12.27
C ASN A 97 1.40 -1.04 11.91
N PRO A 98 0.56 -1.43 12.89
CA PRO A 98 -0.63 -2.24 12.63
C PRO A 98 -1.60 -1.64 11.59
N GLY A 99 -1.81 -0.31 11.60
CA GLY A 99 -2.66 0.36 10.62
C GLY A 99 -2.11 0.27 9.19
N SER A 100 -0.81 0.50 9.02
CA SER A 100 -0.14 0.38 7.72
C SER A 100 -0.14 -1.06 7.20
N ALA A 101 -0.05 -2.06 8.09
CA ALA A 101 -0.10 -3.46 7.70
C ALA A 101 -1.50 -3.84 7.18
N LEU A 102 -2.56 -3.41 7.86
CA LEU A 102 -3.94 -3.58 7.38
C LEU A 102 -4.14 -2.91 6.01
N ALA A 103 -3.65 -1.67 5.85
CA ALA A 103 -3.76 -0.96 4.58
C ALA A 103 -3.03 -1.70 3.44
N ILE A 104 -1.81 -2.19 3.68
CA ILE A 104 -1.05 -2.95 2.68
C ILE A 104 -1.79 -4.23 2.28
N ILE A 105 -2.26 -5.02 3.26
CA ILE A 105 -2.98 -6.27 2.98
C ILE A 105 -4.28 -5.97 2.23
N GLY A 106 -5.06 -4.99 2.69
CA GLY A 106 -6.30 -4.58 2.03
C GLY A 106 -6.08 -4.12 0.60
N MET A 107 -5.09 -3.27 0.35
CA MET A 107 -4.76 -2.82 -1.00
C MET A 107 -4.32 -3.98 -1.90
N LEU A 108 -3.46 -4.89 -1.41
CA LEU A 108 -3.03 -6.05 -2.20
C LEU A 108 -4.21 -6.95 -2.57
N VAL A 109 -5.11 -7.25 -1.63
CA VAL A 109 -6.32 -8.06 -1.89
C VAL A 109 -7.22 -7.39 -2.92
N LEU A 110 -7.50 -6.09 -2.76
CA LEU A 110 -8.36 -5.35 -3.68
C LEU A 110 -7.76 -5.25 -5.08
N ILE A 111 -6.44 -5.06 -5.20
CA ILE A 111 -5.75 -5.03 -6.50
C ILE A 111 -5.80 -6.41 -7.15
N VAL A 112 -5.54 -7.50 -6.42
CA VAL A 112 -5.68 -8.86 -6.97
C VAL A 112 -7.09 -9.10 -7.48
N GLY A 113 -8.12 -8.74 -6.68
CA GLY A 113 -9.52 -8.86 -7.09
C GLY A 113 -9.83 -8.06 -8.35
N THR A 114 -9.37 -6.81 -8.41
CA THR A 114 -9.59 -5.91 -9.57
C THR A 114 -8.93 -6.44 -10.83
N VAL A 115 -7.68 -6.89 -10.75
CA VAL A 115 -6.97 -7.46 -11.90
C VAL A 115 -7.61 -8.78 -12.33
N ALA A 116 -7.97 -9.65 -11.39
CA ALA A 116 -8.61 -10.92 -11.68
C ALA A 116 -9.98 -10.73 -12.36
N SER A 117 -10.83 -9.84 -11.84
CA SER A 117 -12.11 -9.54 -12.47
C SER A 117 -11.93 -8.95 -13.87
N GLY A 118 -10.97 -8.04 -14.06
CA GLY A 118 -10.64 -7.45 -15.37
C GLY A 118 -10.23 -8.50 -16.42
N LEU A 119 -9.39 -9.46 -16.02
CA LEU A 119 -9.00 -10.58 -16.88
C LEU A 119 -10.20 -11.50 -17.20
N LEU A 120 -11.05 -11.76 -16.21
CA LEU A 120 -12.23 -12.62 -16.38
C LEU A 120 -13.28 -12.00 -17.29
N ILE A 121 -13.44 -10.67 -17.32
CA ILE A 121 -14.27 -9.98 -18.32
C ILE A 121 -13.77 -10.35 -19.73
N GLY A 122 -12.46 -10.22 -19.97
CA GLY A 122 -11.87 -10.52 -21.29
C GLY A 122 -11.98 -11.99 -21.71
N ILE A 123 -12.06 -12.92 -20.76
CA ILE A 123 -12.19 -14.36 -21.02
C ILE A 123 -13.65 -14.80 -21.16
N THR A 124 -14.54 -14.25 -20.34
CA THR A 124 -15.89 -14.79 -20.15
C THR A 124 -17.00 -13.87 -20.66
N GLY A 125 -16.76 -12.56 -20.76
CA GLY A 125 -17.79 -11.56 -21.06
C GLY A 125 -18.91 -11.48 -20.02
N ASN A 126 -18.69 -11.94 -18.78
CA ASN A 126 -19.72 -12.00 -17.76
C ASN A 126 -19.87 -10.66 -17.02
N GLU A 127 -21.08 -10.10 -17.04
CA GLU A 127 -21.45 -8.83 -16.41
C GLU A 127 -21.14 -8.79 -14.90
N ALA A 128 -21.19 -9.92 -14.18
CA ALA A 128 -20.84 -9.96 -12.76
C ALA A 128 -19.38 -9.59 -12.51
N PHE A 129 -18.46 -9.91 -13.45
CA PHE A 129 -17.08 -9.50 -13.32
C PHE A 129 -16.87 -8.03 -13.70
N GLU A 130 -17.71 -7.46 -14.58
CA GLU A 130 -17.73 -6.02 -14.88
C GLU A 130 -18.11 -5.23 -13.64
N GLU A 131 -19.20 -5.60 -12.97
CA GLU A 131 -19.64 -4.97 -11.72
C GLU A 131 -18.56 -5.06 -10.63
N LEU A 132 -17.95 -6.24 -10.45
CA LEU A 132 -16.83 -6.39 -9.51
C LEU A 132 -15.62 -5.53 -9.91
N HIS A 133 -15.28 -5.45 -11.19
CA HIS A 133 -14.17 -4.63 -11.67
C HIS A 133 -14.41 -3.13 -11.52
N GLU A 134 -15.67 -2.69 -11.46
CA GLU A 134 -16.03 -1.30 -11.18
C GLU A 134 -16.01 -1.00 -9.66
N ILE A 135 -16.53 -1.90 -8.83
CA ILE A 135 -16.63 -1.67 -7.37
C ILE A 135 -15.27 -1.71 -6.68
N LEU A 136 -14.44 -2.70 -6.99
CA LEU A 136 -13.18 -2.95 -6.29
C LEU A 136 -12.17 -1.78 -6.33
N PRO A 137 -11.91 -1.11 -7.48
CA PRO A 137 -10.99 0.02 -7.51
C PRO A 137 -11.51 1.24 -6.75
N ASN A 138 -12.83 1.43 -6.67
CA ASN A 138 -13.41 2.50 -5.84
C ASN A 138 -13.17 2.23 -4.34
N LEU A 139 -13.35 0.98 -3.89
CA LEU A 139 -12.96 0.56 -2.53
C LEU A 139 -11.45 0.71 -2.30
N LEU A 140 -10.63 0.37 -3.29
CA LEU A 140 -9.19 0.53 -3.24
C LEU A 140 -8.79 2.01 -3.03
N LEU A 141 -9.44 2.96 -3.72
CA LEU A 141 -9.18 4.38 -3.53
C LEU A 141 -9.53 4.86 -2.12
N ILE A 142 -10.58 4.32 -1.50
CA ILE A 142 -10.90 4.61 -0.09
C ILE A 142 -9.74 4.14 0.81
N VAL A 143 -9.24 2.92 0.61
CA VAL A 143 -8.10 2.40 1.40
C VAL A 143 -6.82 3.19 1.14
N ILE A 144 -6.56 3.61 -0.11
CA ILE A 144 -5.43 4.50 -0.45
C ILE A 144 -5.57 5.85 0.27
N GLY A 145 -6.78 6.43 0.30
CA GLY A 145 -7.07 7.66 1.04
C GLY A 145 -6.78 7.52 2.52
N LEU A 146 -7.28 6.44 3.15
CA LEU A 146 -7.00 6.13 4.56
C LEU A 146 -5.50 5.91 4.81
N HIS A 147 -4.79 5.26 3.88
CA HIS A 147 -3.35 5.08 3.95
C HIS A 147 -2.62 6.44 3.97
N ILE A 148 -2.96 7.35 3.04
CA ILE A 148 -2.36 8.69 2.97
C ILE A 148 -2.66 9.49 4.25
N VAL A 149 -3.90 9.47 4.73
CA VAL A 149 -4.28 10.10 6.01
C VAL A 149 -3.44 9.53 7.15
N GLY A 150 -3.27 8.22 7.22
CA GLY A 150 -2.42 7.57 8.22
C GLY A 150 -0.95 8.02 8.15
N VAL A 151 -0.40 8.19 6.95
CA VAL A 151 0.96 8.71 6.74
C VAL A 151 1.07 10.17 7.20
N LEU A 152 0.08 11.00 6.91
CA LEU A 152 0.04 12.40 7.34
C LEU A 152 -0.08 12.52 8.86
N LEU A 153 -0.96 11.74 9.49
CA LEU A 153 -1.09 11.67 10.94
C LEU A 153 0.21 11.22 11.61
N ALA A 154 0.85 10.16 11.11
CA ALA A 154 2.14 9.70 11.63
C ALA A 154 3.23 10.76 11.47
N THR A 155 3.26 11.47 10.33
CA THR A 155 4.19 12.57 10.07
C THR A 155 3.99 13.71 11.08
N TYR A 156 2.73 14.07 11.37
CA TYR A 156 2.40 15.09 12.36
C TYR A 156 2.76 14.67 13.79
N MET A 157 2.37 13.45 14.20
CA MET A 157 2.57 12.95 15.56
C MET A 157 4.05 12.71 15.89
N HIS A 158 4.81 12.15 14.95
CA HIS A 158 6.20 11.78 15.19
C HIS A 158 7.21 12.81 14.69
N LYS A 159 6.75 13.88 14.02
CA LYS A 159 7.60 14.93 13.43
C LYS A 159 8.69 14.35 12.51
N GLU A 160 8.39 13.23 11.85
CA GLU A 160 9.27 12.54 10.91
C GLU A 160 8.65 12.55 9.51
N ALA A 161 9.48 12.78 8.47
CA ALA A 161 9.00 12.76 7.09
C ALA A 161 8.85 11.33 6.57
N TYR A 162 7.71 10.68 6.85
CA TYR A 162 7.43 9.32 6.39
C TYR A 162 7.39 9.23 4.87
N THR A 163 6.88 10.24 4.17
CA THR A 163 6.84 10.31 2.70
C THR A 163 8.25 10.31 2.10
N LEU A 164 9.17 11.11 2.64
CA LEU A 164 10.57 11.13 2.21
C LEU A 164 11.27 9.79 2.42
N SER A 165 10.87 9.02 3.45
CA SER A 165 11.43 7.69 3.68
C SER A 165 11.15 6.71 2.53
N MET A 166 10.04 6.88 1.78
CA MET A 166 9.76 6.06 0.60
C MET A 166 10.56 6.49 -0.64
N PHE A 167 11.16 7.68 -0.63
CA PHE A 167 12.09 8.11 -1.68
C PHE A 167 13.53 7.69 -1.36
N ASN A 168 14.02 8.00 -0.16
CA ASN A 168 15.44 7.78 0.20
C ASN A 168 15.71 6.46 0.97
N GLY A 169 14.65 5.76 1.40
CA GLY A 169 14.71 4.49 2.13
C GLY A 169 15.05 4.62 3.61
N ARG A 170 15.35 5.84 4.08
CA ARG A 170 15.92 6.08 5.41
C ARG A 170 14.91 6.78 6.31
N LYS A 171 14.88 6.38 7.57
CA LYS A 171 14.21 7.12 8.65
C LYS A 171 15.24 7.67 9.61
N SER A 172 14.90 8.77 10.27
CA SER A 172 15.63 9.15 11.49
C SER A 172 15.38 8.03 12.49
N GLY A 173 16.42 7.47 13.10
CA GLY A 173 16.18 6.62 14.26
C GLY A 173 15.60 7.52 15.34
N GLY A 174 14.27 7.47 15.55
CA GLY A 174 13.67 8.04 16.74
C GLY A 174 14.41 7.51 17.96
N GLU A 175 14.99 8.42 18.75
CA GLU A 175 15.74 8.21 19.99
C GLU A 175 16.08 6.73 20.31
N VAL A 176 17.31 6.32 19.99
CA VAL A 176 17.96 5.18 20.67
C VAL A 176 18.21 5.51 22.16
N GLU A 177 17.81 6.68 22.65
CA GLU A 177 18.29 7.21 23.92
C GLU A 177 17.28 8.16 24.58
N ARG A 178 16.22 7.58 25.16
CA ARG A 178 15.75 8.01 26.48
C ARG A 178 15.56 6.78 27.33
N ILE A 179 16.68 6.24 27.78
CA ILE A 179 16.71 5.67 29.13
C ILE A 179 16.30 6.85 30.03
N SER A 180 15.12 6.79 30.64
CA SER A 180 14.85 7.66 31.77
C SER A 180 15.84 7.25 32.86
N SER A 181 16.82 8.11 33.13
CA SER A 181 17.54 8.06 34.38
C SER A 181 16.57 8.39 35.51
N SER A 182 16.08 7.36 36.19
CA SER A 182 15.74 7.33 37.61
C SER A 182 15.46 5.89 38.01
#